data_AF-A0A9R1C8L2-F1
#
_entry.id   AF-A0A9R1C8L2-F1
#
_cell.length_a   1.000
_cell.length_b   1.000
_cell.length_c   1.000
_cell.angle_alpha   90.00
_cell.angle_beta   90.00
_cell.angle_gamma   90.00
#
_symmetry.space_group_name_H-M   'P 1'
#
loop_
_entity.id
_entity.type
_entity.pdbx_description
1 polymer ?
#
loop_
_entity_poly.entity_id
_entity_poly.type
_entity_poly.pdbx_seq_one_letter_code
_entity_poly.pdbx_strand_id
1 'polypeptide(L)'
;MALRDVRYRIWAKLVFIPVKDRPKGAFAKHQPGDDENPMKYYKMFERRASQGQCFTQPYLGTREFAASWRMVDTEKAPLTPAISETKDLGIMLYDMDYSNPKDIQAMFYRPQMNNGVIIVPPFNSEEILR
;
A
#
# COMPACT_ATOMS: atom_id res chain seq x y z
N MET A 1 -10.51 6.39 -20.57
CA MET A 1 -9.21 5.82 -20.99
C MET A 1 -8.63 5.09 -19.79
N ALA A 2 -8.17 3.85 -19.96
CA ALA A 2 -7.60 3.03 -18.87
C ALA A 2 -6.21 2.52 -19.29
N LEU A 3 -5.35 2.23 -18.32
CA LEU A 3 -4.08 1.57 -18.58
C LEU A 3 -4.31 0.12 -19.02
N ARG A 4 -3.39 -0.41 -19.83
CA ARG A 4 -3.50 -1.75 -20.42
C ARG A 4 -2.26 -2.56 -20.10
N ASP A 5 -2.44 -3.85 -19.86
CA ASP A 5 -1.37 -4.85 -19.69
C ASP A 5 -0.33 -4.43 -18.62
N VAL A 6 -0.81 -3.83 -17.52
CA VAL A 6 0.05 -3.31 -16.46
C VAL A 6 0.54 -4.39 -15.50
N ARG A 7 1.74 -4.17 -14.94
CA ARG A 7 2.32 -5.00 -13.89
C ARG A 7 3.15 -4.12 -12.96
N TYR A 8 2.92 -4.28 -11.67
CA TYR A 8 3.67 -3.56 -10.63
C TYR A 8 4.29 -4.55 -9.66
N ARG A 9 5.42 -4.16 -9.06
CA ARG A 9 5.98 -4.81 -7.88
C ARG A 9 5.91 -3.78 -6.76
N ILE A 10 5.15 -4.09 -5.71
CA ILE A 10 4.98 -3.22 -4.55
C ILE A 10 5.92 -3.69 -3.46
N TRP A 11 6.72 -2.78 -2.95
CA TRP A 11 7.47 -2.98 -1.72
C TRP A 11 6.83 -2.14 -0.62
N ALA A 12 6.51 -2.77 0.50
CA ALA A 12 5.85 -2.12 1.63
C ALA A 12 6.30 -2.77 2.94
N LYS A 13 6.17 -2.02 4.03
CA LYS A 13 6.41 -2.49 5.40
C LYS A 13 5.11 -2.46 6.19
N LEU A 14 4.89 -3.51 6.97
CA LEU A 14 3.78 -3.54 7.93
C LEU A 14 4.20 -2.77 9.18
N VAL A 15 3.50 -1.67 9.47
CA VAL A 15 3.69 -0.88 10.68
C VAL A 15 2.62 -1.26 11.69
N PHE A 16 3.03 -1.82 12.82
CA PHE A 16 2.10 -2.13 13.91
C PHE A 16 1.91 -0.90 14.79
N ILE A 17 0.66 -0.48 14.96
CA ILE A 17 0.28 0.60 15.89
C ILE A 17 -0.19 -0.05 17.21
N PRO A 18 0.58 0.10 18.31
CA PRO A 18 0.18 -0.42 19.62
C PRO A 18 -1.19 0.11 20.03
N VAL A 19 -1.97 -0.70 20.74
CA VAL A 19 -3.35 -0.36 21.16
C VAL A 19 -3.42 1.00 21.85
N LYS A 20 -2.46 1.29 22.74
CA LYS A 20 -2.36 2.55 23.47
C LYS A 20 -2.16 3.80 22.58
N ASP A 21 -1.63 3.62 21.37
CA ASP A 21 -1.31 4.70 20.43
C ASP A 21 -2.39 4.85 19.34
N ARG A 22 -3.44 4.00 19.35
CA ARG A 22 -4.55 4.07 18.40
C ARG A 22 -5.51 5.21 18.77
N PRO A 23 -6.12 5.90 17.78
CA PRO A 23 -7.11 6.93 18.07
C PRO A 23 -8.32 6.33 18.78
N LYS A 24 -8.95 7.08 19.71
CA LYS A 24 -10.09 6.60 20.51
C LYS A 24 -11.23 6.01 19.66
N GLY A 25 -11.47 6.56 18.46
CA GLY A 25 -12.48 6.08 17.53
C GLY A 25 -12.20 4.70 16.92
N ALA A 26 -10.97 4.19 16.99
CA ALA A 26 -10.60 2.87 16.46
C ALA A 26 -11.38 1.73 17.12
N PHE A 27 -11.77 1.91 18.38
CA PHE A 27 -12.45 0.88 19.19
C PHE A 27 -13.97 0.86 19.02
N ALA A 28 -14.54 1.77 18.22
CA ALA A 28 -15.99 1.85 18.03
C ALA A 28 -16.58 0.63 17.28
N LYS A 29 -15.78 -0.01 16.42
CA LYS A 29 -16.22 -1.16 15.61
C LYS A 29 -15.56 -2.49 16.02
N HIS A 30 -14.36 -2.45 16.58
CA HIS A 30 -13.61 -3.65 16.95
C HIS A 30 -12.75 -3.37 18.18
N GLN A 31 -13.00 -4.10 19.27
CA GLN A 31 -12.12 -4.09 20.43
C GLN A 31 -10.86 -4.91 20.14
N PRO A 32 -9.70 -4.52 20.68
CA PRO A 32 -8.49 -5.26 20.46
C PRO A 32 -8.55 -6.61 21.17
N GLY A 33 -8.03 -7.65 20.53
CA GLY A 33 -7.84 -8.94 21.19
C GLY A 33 -6.67 -8.91 22.18
N ASP A 34 -6.75 -9.69 23.26
CA ASP A 34 -5.68 -9.80 24.27
C ASP A 34 -4.36 -10.35 23.71
N ASP A 35 -4.42 -11.05 22.57
CA ASP A 35 -3.29 -11.67 21.88
C ASP A 35 -2.73 -10.82 20.72
N GLU A 36 -3.19 -9.57 20.56
CA GLU A 36 -2.70 -8.69 19.50
C GLU A 36 -1.23 -8.32 19.67
N ASN A 37 -0.41 -8.73 18.71
CA ASN A 37 1.00 -8.38 18.65
C ASN A 37 1.48 -8.32 17.19
N PRO A 38 2.62 -7.64 16.90
CA PRO A 38 3.14 -7.50 15.55
C PRO A 38 3.35 -8.84 14.83
N MET A 39 3.88 -9.85 15.53
CA MET A 39 4.21 -11.16 14.96
C MET A 39 2.95 -11.92 14.52
N LYS A 40 1.86 -11.83 15.28
CA LYS A 40 0.55 -12.39 14.90
C LYS A 40 0.10 -11.84 13.55
N TYR A 41 0.11 -10.52 13.38
CA TYR A 41 -0.32 -9.87 12.13
C TYR A 41 0.61 -10.17 10.96
N TYR A 42 1.92 -10.19 11.20
CA TYR A 42 2.90 -10.57 10.19
C TYR A 42 2.67 -12.00 9.67
N LYS A 43 2.53 -12.98 10.57
CA LYS A 43 2.24 -14.38 10.21
C LYS A 43 0.90 -14.54 9.50
N MET A 44 -0.12 -13.78 9.90
CA MET A 44 -1.42 -13.78 9.21
C MET A 44 -1.29 -13.26 7.77
N PHE A 45 -0.54 -12.17 7.57
CA PHE A 45 -0.28 -11.63 6.24
C PHE A 45 0.49 -12.63 5.38
N GLU A 46 1.62 -13.15 5.87
CA GLU A 46 2.47 -14.09 5.13
C GLU A 46 1.73 -15.37 4.73
N ARG A 47 0.95 -15.97 5.64
CA ARG A 47 0.14 -17.15 5.34
C ARG A 47 -0.90 -16.86 4.25
N ARG A 48 -1.60 -15.73 4.33
CA ARG A 48 -2.60 -15.36 3.31
C ARG A 48 -1.93 -15.05 1.98
N ALA A 49 -0.83 -14.30 2.01
CA ALA A 49 -0.05 -13.90 0.84
C ALA A 49 0.48 -15.12 0.07
N SER A 50 1.05 -16.10 0.77
CA SER A 50 1.58 -17.34 0.19
C SER A 50 0.49 -18.26 -0.37
N GLN A 51 -0.72 -18.25 0.22
CA GLN A 51 -1.85 -19.06 -0.22
C GLN A 51 -2.75 -18.36 -1.26
N GLY A 52 -2.43 -17.14 -1.68
CA GLY A 52 -3.28 -16.36 -2.59
C GLY A 52 -4.61 -15.93 -1.97
N GLN A 53 -4.73 -15.93 -0.63
CA GLN A 53 -5.95 -15.59 0.08
C GLN A 53 -6.06 -14.07 0.29
N CYS A 54 -7.24 -13.52 0.05
CA CYS A 54 -7.57 -12.14 0.33
C CYS A 54 -8.96 -12.05 0.96
N PHE A 55 -9.21 -11.00 1.76
CA PHE A 55 -10.55 -10.76 2.30
C PHE A 55 -11.52 -10.31 1.21
N THR A 56 -11.02 -9.47 0.30
CA THR A 56 -11.71 -9.02 -0.91
C THR A 56 -10.73 -9.16 -2.07
N GLN A 57 -11.23 -9.56 -3.25
CA GLN A 57 -10.45 -9.57 -4.49
C GLN A 57 -9.84 -8.18 -4.73
N PRO A 58 -8.50 -8.04 -4.77
CA PRO A 58 -7.87 -6.75 -5.07
C PRO A 58 -8.17 -6.33 -6.50
N TYR A 59 -8.08 -5.02 -6.76
CA TYR A 59 -8.36 -4.42 -8.05
C TYR A 59 -7.43 -3.23 -8.33
N LEU A 60 -7.24 -2.91 -9.61
CA LEU A 60 -6.39 -1.81 -10.08
C LEU A 60 -7.24 -0.56 -10.33
N GLY A 61 -7.35 0.29 -9.30
CA GLY A 61 -8.10 1.56 -9.36
C GLY A 61 -9.60 1.39 -9.08
N THR A 62 -10.31 0.64 -9.93
CA THR A 62 -11.78 0.44 -9.82
C THR A 62 -12.14 -1.05 -9.83
N ARG A 63 -13.34 -1.42 -9.35
CA ARG A 63 -13.75 -2.82 -9.10
C ARG A 63 -13.83 -3.66 -10.38
N GLU A 64 -13.97 -3.00 -11.52
CA GLU A 64 -14.05 -3.54 -12.87
C GLU A 64 -12.72 -4.18 -13.32
N PHE A 65 -11.60 -3.84 -12.67
CA PHE A 65 -10.26 -4.30 -13.02
C PHE A 65 -9.65 -5.17 -11.92
N ALA A 66 -10.11 -6.42 -11.80
CA ALA A 66 -9.56 -7.38 -10.83
C ALA A 66 -8.04 -7.56 -11.01
N ALA A 67 -7.31 -7.52 -9.89
CA ALA A 67 -5.86 -7.64 -9.84
C ALA A 67 -5.44 -9.08 -9.53
N SER A 68 -4.76 -9.72 -10.48
CA SER A 68 -3.97 -10.92 -10.19
C SER A 68 -2.70 -10.53 -9.43
N TRP A 69 -2.35 -11.29 -8.39
CA TRP A 69 -1.20 -10.99 -7.55
C TRP A 69 -0.51 -12.27 -7.06
N ARG A 70 0.74 -12.11 -6.62
CA ARG A 70 1.51 -13.15 -5.94
C ARG A 70 2.49 -12.51 -4.98
N MET A 71 2.79 -13.20 -3.88
CA MET A 71 3.92 -12.83 -3.02
C MET A 71 5.23 -13.04 -3.81
N VAL A 72 6.15 -12.08 -3.70
CA VAL A 72 7.47 -12.18 -4.30
C VAL A 72 8.45 -12.59 -3.22
N ASP A 73 9.10 -13.74 -3.43
CA ASP A 73 10.16 -14.25 -2.59
C ASP A 73 11.49 -14.02 -3.34
N THR A 74 12.28 -13.08 -2.85
CA THR A 74 13.57 -12.69 -3.45
C THR A 74 14.68 -13.70 -3.19
N GLU A 75 14.49 -14.61 -2.24
CA GLU A 75 15.45 -15.68 -1.93
C GLU A 75 15.26 -16.87 -2.87
N LYS A 76 14.01 -17.14 -3.29
CA LYS A 76 13.68 -18.29 -4.15
C LYS A 76 13.79 -18.02 -5.64
N ALA A 77 13.65 -16.77 -6.09
CA ALA A 77 13.72 -16.45 -7.51
C ALA A 77 14.28 -15.05 -7.76
N PRO A 78 15.07 -14.86 -8.84
CA PRO A 78 15.52 -13.54 -9.24
C PRO A 78 14.32 -12.66 -9.62
N LEU A 79 14.43 -11.38 -9.30
CA LEU A 79 13.44 -10.40 -9.68
C LEU A 79 13.49 -10.16 -11.19
N THR A 80 12.32 -10.12 -11.83
CA THR A 80 12.22 -9.53 -13.17
C THR A 80 12.68 -8.07 -13.07
N PRO A 81 13.56 -7.61 -13.98
CA PRO A 81 13.98 -6.21 -14.03
C PRO A 81 12.77 -5.28 -14.13
N ALA A 82 12.90 -4.10 -13.53
CA ALA A 82 11.95 -3.02 -13.79
C ALA A 82 12.11 -2.52 -15.23
N ILE A 83 11.12 -1.79 -15.73
CA ILE A 83 11.24 -1.13 -17.04
C ILE A 83 12.39 -0.12 -17.01
N SER A 84 13.14 -0.01 -18.11
CA SER A 84 14.27 0.90 -18.22
C SER A 84 13.83 2.33 -18.60
N GLU A 85 12.83 2.85 -17.90
CA GLU A 85 12.28 4.19 -18.14
C GLU A 85 12.54 5.11 -16.95
N THR A 86 12.96 6.33 -17.25
CA THR A 86 13.10 7.42 -16.28
C THR A 86 12.21 8.57 -16.75
N LYS A 87 11.29 9.01 -15.88
CA LYS A 87 10.25 9.97 -16.23
C LYS A 87 9.77 10.75 -15.02
N ASP A 88 9.62 12.06 -15.21
CA ASP A 88 8.80 12.89 -14.33
C ASP A 88 7.32 12.65 -14.66
N LEU A 89 6.58 12.12 -13.70
CA LEU A 89 5.17 11.78 -13.89
C LEU A 89 4.24 12.97 -13.64
N GLY A 90 4.79 14.13 -13.28
CA GLY A 90 4.00 15.30 -12.90
C GLY A 90 3.33 15.11 -11.54
N ILE A 91 2.34 15.95 -11.24
CA ILE A 91 1.59 15.84 -9.98
C ILE A 91 0.65 14.65 -10.05
N MET A 92 0.74 13.76 -9.06
CA MET A 92 -0.11 12.57 -8.92
C MET A 92 -0.69 12.49 -7.52
N LEU A 93 -1.82 11.78 -7.38
CA LEU A 93 -2.39 11.45 -6.08
C LEU A 93 -1.38 10.65 -5.25
N TYR A 94 -1.16 11.08 -4.02
CA TYR A 94 -0.39 10.36 -3.01
C TYR A 94 -1.31 9.41 -2.23
N ASP A 95 -2.29 9.96 -1.51
CA ASP A 95 -3.30 9.23 -0.75
C ASP A 95 -4.43 10.22 -0.35
N MET A 96 -5.42 9.78 0.41
CA MET A 96 -6.46 10.61 1.00
C MET A 96 -6.18 10.85 2.49
N ASP A 97 -6.36 12.08 2.97
CA ASP A 97 -6.26 12.43 4.38
C ASP A 97 -7.59 12.12 5.10
N TYR A 98 -7.56 11.12 5.99
CA TYR A 98 -8.70 10.69 6.79
C TYR A 98 -8.68 11.24 8.23
N SER A 99 -7.80 12.20 8.54
CA SER A 99 -7.71 12.80 9.88
C SER A 99 -9.01 13.49 10.31
N ASN A 100 -9.76 14.05 9.36
CA ASN A 100 -11.12 14.53 9.55
C ASN A 100 -12.14 13.68 8.77
N PRO A 101 -12.89 12.78 9.43
CA PRO A 101 -13.87 11.93 8.75
C PRO A 101 -15.02 12.67 8.05
N LYS A 102 -15.24 13.96 8.38
CA LYS A 102 -16.25 14.81 7.73
C LYS A 102 -15.70 15.56 6.52
N ASP A 103 -14.38 15.57 6.34
CA ASP A 103 -13.69 16.35 5.33
C ASP A 103 -12.44 15.59 4.85
N ILE A 104 -12.64 14.66 3.91
CA ILE A 104 -11.58 13.81 3.38
C ILE A 104 -10.93 14.55 2.21
N GLN A 105 -9.66 14.91 2.36
CA GLN A 105 -8.94 15.72 1.38
C GLN A 105 -7.93 14.87 0.60
N ALA A 106 -7.75 15.14 -0.69
CA ALA A 106 -6.75 14.46 -1.50
C ALA A 106 -5.37 15.06 -1.24
N MET A 107 -4.37 14.21 -0.99
CA MET A 107 -2.97 14.62 -0.91
C MET A 107 -2.27 14.26 -2.22
N PHE A 108 -1.36 15.11 -2.67
CA PHE A 108 -0.64 14.93 -3.94
C PHE A 108 0.87 14.95 -3.73
N TYR A 109 1.62 14.49 -4.71
CA TYR A 109 3.08 14.64 -4.77
C TYR A 109 3.54 14.58 -6.24
N ARG A 110 4.82 14.85 -6.51
CA ARG A 110 5.40 14.81 -7.87
C ARG A 110 6.37 13.63 -8.03
N PRO A 111 5.88 12.39 -8.22
CA PRO A 111 6.74 11.22 -8.31
C PRO A 111 7.73 11.30 -9.47
N GLN A 112 8.98 10.99 -9.16
CA GLN A 112 10.01 10.70 -10.15
C GLN A 112 10.13 9.19 -10.30
N MET A 113 9.98 8.70 -11.53
CA MET A 113 10.34 7.34 -11.89
C MET A 113 11.79 7.33 -12.37
N ASN A 114 12.64 6.52 -11.76
CA ASN A 114 14.02 6.32 -12.16
C ASN A 114 14.25 4.83 -12.42
N ASN A 115 14.56 4.47 -13.67
CA ASN A 115 14.71 3.08 -14.11
C ASN A 115 13.54 2.17 -13.66
N GLY A 116 12.31 2.65 -13.86
CA GLY A 116 11.08 1.94 -13.51
C GLY A 116 10.78 1.86 -12.01
N VAL A 117 11.54 2.55 -11.16
CA VAL A 117 11.35 2.60 -9.71
C VAL A 117 10.85 3.97 -9.28
N ILE A 118 9.80 3.98 -8.47
CA ILE A 118 9.26 5.17 -7.81
C ILE A 118 9.47 4.98 -6.31
N ILE A 119 10.17 5.91 -5.67
CA ILE A 119 10.27 5.96 -4.21
C ILE A 119 9.11 6.82 -3.71
N VAL A 120 8.23 6.22 -2.91
CA VAL A 120 7.11 6.93 -2.28
C VAL A 120 7.60 7.53 -0.97
N PRO A 121 7.46 8.85 -0.76
CA PRO A 121 7.96 9.49 0.46
C PRO A 121 7.13 9.10 1.68
N PRO A 122 7.69 9.20 2.91
CA PRO A 122 6.92 9.03 4.15
C PRO A 122 5.75 10.00 4.24
N PHE A 123 4.67 9.61 4.92
CA PHE A 123 3.41 10.38 5.05
C PHE A 123 3.57 11.81 5.60
N ASN A 124 4.62 12.07 6.38
CA ASN A 124 4.93 13.38 6.95
C ASN A 124 6.04 14.12 6.19
N SER A 125 6.40 13.69 4.98
CA SER A 125 7.41 14.37 4.15
C SER A 125 6.90 15.74 3.66
N GLU A 126 7.81 16.71 3.57
CA GLU A 126 7.56 18.03 2.95
C GLU A 126 7.30 17.93 1.44
N GLU A 127 7.61 16.78 0.82
CA GLU A 127 7.30 16.50 -0.59
C GLU A 127 5.80 16.32 -0.87
N ILE A 128 4.99 16.12 0.19
CA ILE A 128 3.54 15.90 0.06
C ILE A 128 2.84 17.26 0.03
N LEU A 129 2.10 17.48 -1.06
CA LEU A 129 1.26 18.63 -1.30
C LEU A 129 -0.12 18.36 -0.65
N ARG A 130 -0.40 19.09 0.44
CA ARG A 130 -1.66 19.02 1.20
C ARG A 130 -2.53 20.24 0.92
#